data_AF-I3W108-F1
#
_entry.id   AF-I3W108-F1
#
_cell.length_a   1.000
_cell.length_b   1.000
_cell.length_c   1.000
_cell.angle_alpha   90.00
_cell.angle_beta   90.00
_cell.angle_gamma   90.00
#
_symmetry.space_group_name_H-M   'P 1'
#
loop_
_entity.id
_entity.type
_entity.pdbx_description
1 polymer ?
#
loop_
_entity_poly.entity_id
_entity_poly.type
_entity_poly.pdbx_seq_one_letter_code
_entity_poly.pdbx_strand_id
1 'polypeptide(L)'
;MSSDKAGTEGSKRPSPYTGPTETNDFDDLNADQMSELVASYKLLGECFEDASSDDMLGRGFLIDTPLDLLKDKYGRAEQTRRELRAAVRLARFKGLGWRDIGAAMGMAEKEAMEEFSDRPTT
;
A
#
# COMPACT_ATOMS: atom_id res chain seq x y z
N MET A 1 -15.37 42.95 -44.06
CA MET A 1 -13.98 42.55 -43.73
C MET A 1 -14.05 41.93 -42.34
N SER A 2 -14.43 40.66 -42.21
CA SER A 2 -13.55 39.47 -42.34
C SER A 2 -12.30 39.60 -41.46
N SER A 3 -12.31 39.00 -40.27
CA SER A 3 -11.76 37.65 -40.08
C SER A 3 -11.87 37.21 -38.62
N ASP A 4 -12.41 36.00 -38.45
CA ASP A 4 -12.24 35.13 -37.30
C ASP A 4 -10.77 35.02 -36.85
N LYS A 5 -10.57 34.82 -35.54
CA LYS A 5 -9.76 33.70 -35.05
C LYS A 5 -10.02 33.44 -33.57
N ALA A 6 -10.85 32.42 -33.34
CA ALA A 6 -10.75 31.60 -32.15
C ALA A 6 -9.34 30.98 -32.07
N GLY A 7 -8.78 30.96 -30.87
CA GLY A 7 -7.52 30.30 -30.56
C GLY A 7 -7.63 29.65 -29.19
N THR A 8 -8.31 28.50 -29.14
CA THR A 8 -8.26 27.56 -28.02
C THR A 8 -6.94 26.81 -28.08
N GLU A 9 -5.97 27.17 -27.24
CA GLU A 9 -4.83 26.33 -26.87
C GLU A 9 -4.37 26.81 -25.49
N GLY A 10 -4.17 25.99 -24.48
CA GLY A 10 -4.31 24.57 -24.30
C GLY A 10 -4.15 24.38 -22.79
N SER A 11 -4.94 23.50 -22.21
CA SER A 11 -4.74 23.03 -20.85
C SER A 11 -3.26 22.70 -20.67
N LYS A 12 -2.53 23.48 -19.86
CA LYS A 12 -1.18 23.13 -19.44
C LYS A 12 -1.30 21.84 -18.66
N ARG A 13 -1.16 20.71 -19.34
CA ARG A 13 -0.82 19.45 -18.68
C ARG A 13 0.35 19.76 -17.75
N PRO A 14 0.34 19.31 -16.49
CA PRO A 14 1.48 19.49 -15.63
C PRO A 14 2.72 18.97 -16.37
N SER A 15 3.75 19.81 -16.44
CA SER A 15 5.02 19.50 -17.07
C SER A 15 5.52 18.17 -16.50
N PRO A 16 5.99 17.21 -17.31
CA PRO A 16 6.59 16.00 -16.79
C PRO A 16 7.78 16.41 -15.91
N TYR A 17 7.72 16.04 -14.64
CA TYR A 17 8.75 16.35 -13.66
C TYR A 17 10.06 15.68 -14.08
N THR A 18 11.06 16.49 -14.45
CA THR A 18 12.46 16.06 -14.61
C THR A 18 13.11 16.11 -13.23
N GLY A 19 12.94 15.04 -12.45
CA GLY A 19 13.58 14.87 -11.15
C GLY A 19 15.11 14.75 -11.20
N PRO A 20 15.79 14.70 -10.05
CA PRO A 20 17.24 14.69 -9.94
C PRO A 20 17.86 13.56 -10.79
N THR A 21 18.76 13.94 -11.69
CA THR A 21 19.67 13.06 -12.41
C THR A 21 20.74 12.53 -11.44
N GLU A 22 21.02 11.22 -11.51
CA GLU A 22 22.17 10.50 -10.91
C GLU A 22 21.94 9.66 -9.63
N THR A 23 20.84 8.91 -9.55
CA THR A 23 20.82 7.62 -8.82
C THR A 23 20.21 6.56 -9.74
N ASN A 24 21.06 5.94 -10.57
CA ASN A 24 20.63 4.76 -11.30
C ASN A 24 20.81 3.55 -10.37
N ASP A 25 19.73 3.09 -9.76
CA ASP A 25 19.74 1.92 -8.85
C ASP A 25 20.28 0.63 -9.52
N PHE A 26 20.48 0.66 -10.84
CA PHE A 26 21.03 -0.44 -11.64
C PHE A 26 22.53 -0.32 -11.91
N ASP A 27 23.20 0.76 -11.48
CA ASP A 27 24.64 0.87 -11.60
C ASP A 27 25.32 -0.26 -10.80
N ASP A 28 26.34 -0.88 -11.40
CA ASP A 28 27.09 -2.02 -10.85
C ASP A 28 26.31 -3.34 -10.62
N LEU A 29 25.05 -3.43 -11.04
CA LEU A 29 24.27 -4.67 -11.00
C LEU A 29 24.53 -5.55 -12.22
N ASN A 30 24.54 -6.87 -12.03
CA ASN A 30 24.46 -7.81 -13.14
C ASN A 30 23.00 -8.03 -13.60
N ALA A 31 22.81 -8.70 -14.74
CA ALA A 31 21.48 -8.89 -15.33
C ALA A 31 20.47 -9.60 -14.39
N ASP A 32 20.94 -10.55 -13.59
CA ASP A 32 20.10 -11.27 -12.64
C ASP A 32 19.69 -10.35 -11.47
N GLN A 33 20.63 -9.56 -10.95
CA GLN A 33 20.40 -8.57 -9.89
C GLN A 33 19.45 -7.44 -10.34
N MET A 34 19.60 -6.96 -11.58
CA MET A 34 18.67 -5.98 -12.16
C MET A 34 17.25 -6.56 -12.24
N SER A 35 17.14 -7.82 -12.69
CA SER A 35 15.85 -8.51 -12.81
C SER A 35 15.17 -8.68 -11.44
N GLU A 36 15.93 -9.07 -10.42
CA GLU A 36 15.47 -9.21 -9.05
C GLU A 36 15.02 -7.87 -8.43
N LEU A 37 15.77 -6.79 -8.68
CA LEU A 37 15.41 -5.45 -8.22
C LEU A 37 14.12 -4.93 -8.89
N VAL A 38 13.98 -5.12 -10.20
CA VAL A 38 12.75 -4.78 -10.93
C VAL A 38 11.56 -5.58 -10.41
N ALA A 39 11.74 -6.88 -10.13
CA ALA A 39 10.69 -7.72 -9.55
C ALA A 39 10.26 -7.22 -8.16
N SER A 40 11.22 -6.77 -7.35
CA SER A 40 10.96 -6.23 -6.01
C SER A 40 10.15 -4.93 -6.04
N TYR A 41 10.47 -4.01 -6.97
CA TYR A 41 9.68 -2.79 -7.15
C TYR A 41 8.26 -3.06 -7.67
N LYS A 42 8.09 -4.04 -8.56
CA LYS A 42 6.76 -4.47 -9.01
C LYS A 42 5.93 -5.03 -7.86
N LEU A 43 6.50 -5.92 -7.05
CA LEU A 43 5.84 -6.49 -5.88
C LEU A 43 5.44 -5.40 -4.87
N LEU A 44 6.32 -4.42 -4.66
CA LEU A 44 6.02 -3.26 -3.82
C LEU A 44 4.83 -2.48 -4.38
N GLY A 45 4.79 -2.25 -5.69
CA GLY A 45 3.67 -1.62 -6.38
C GLY A 45 2.35 -2.37 -6.24
N GLU A 46 2.38 -3.70 -6.35
CA GLU A 46 1.19 -4.55 -6.18
C GLU A 46 0.64 -4.52 -4.74
N CYS A 47 1.52 -4.34 -3.75
CA CYS A 47 1.17 -4.38 -2.33
C CYS A 47 0.74 -3.01 -1.76
N PHE A 48 0.90 -1.91 -2.50
CA PHE A 48 0.47 -0.59 -2.08
C PHE A 48 -0.89 -0.27 -2.71
N GLU A 49 -1.97 -0.48 -1.96
CA GLU A 49 -3.35 -0.26 -2.45
C GLU A 49 -3.63 1.19 -2.88
N ASP A 50 -2.84 2.15 -2.41
CA ASP A 50 -2.97 3.58 -2.70
C ASP A 50 -2.11 4.07 -3.90
N ALA A 51 -1.38 3.19 -4.59
CA ALA A 51 -0.52 3.57 -5.72
C ALA A 51 -0.46 2.49 -6.80
N SER A 52 -0.40 2.88 -8.07
CA SER A 52 -0.26 1.90 -9.16
C SER A 52 1.17 1.32 -9.25
N SER A 53 1.32 0.15 -9.88
CA SER A 53 2.64 -0.46 -10.13
C SER A 53 3.56 0.45 -10.95
N ASP A 54 3.02 1.22 -11.88
CA ASP A 54 3.79 2.20 -12.68
C ASP A 54 4.20 3.42 -11.84
N ASP A 55 3.33 3.87 -10.93
CA ASP A 55 3.67 4.92 -9.97
C ASP A 55 4.75 4.47 -8.99
N MET A 56 4.75 3.19 -8.62
CA MET A 56 5.74 2.60 -7.71
C MET A 56 7.04 2.19 -8.41
N LEU A 57 7.03 1.91 -9.71
CA LEU A 57 8.26 1.86 -10.50
C LEU A 57 8.89 3.25 -10.57
N GLY A 58 8.11 4.30 -10.80
CA GLY A 58 8.60 5.69 -10.79
C GLY A 58 9.05 6.18 -9.41
N ARG A 59 8.37 5.77 -8.33
CA ARG A 59 8.71 6.10 -6.94
C ARG A 59 9.74 5.17 -6.31
N GLY A 60 9.92 3.97 -6.84
CA GLY A 60 10.94 3.00 -6.45
C GLY A 60 12.33 3.63 -6.49
N PHE A 61 12.60 4.38 -7.57
CA PHE A 61 13.79 5.19 -7.76
C PHE A 61 13.93 6.41 -6.82
N LEU A 62 12.89 6.74 -6.05
CA LEU A 62 12.87 7.86 -5.10
C LEU A 62 12.82 7.36 -3.64
N ILE A 63 12.82 6.05 -3.41
CA ILE A 63 12.95 5.47 -2.08
C ILE A 63 14.44 5.39 -1.78
N ASP A 64 14.99 6.49 -1.26
CA ASP A 64 16.40 6.60 -0.88
C ASP A 64 16.81 5.50 0.11
N THR A 65 15.85 5.00 0.92
CA THR A 65 16.07 3.88 1.83
C THR A 65 14.78 3.06 2.02
N PRO A 66 14.76 1.75 1.68
CA PRO A 66 13.61 0.87 1.91
C PRO A 66 13.12 0.82 3.37
N LEU A 67 13.99 1.16 4.34
CA LEU A 67 13.63 1.25 5.75
C LEU A 67 12.60 2.33 6.07
N ASP A 68 12.51 3.40 5.27
CA ASP A 68 11.49 4.43 5.45
C ASP A 68 10.09 3.90 5.16
N LEU A 69 9.99 2.91 4.26
CA LEU A 69 8.74 2.20 4.02
C LEU A 69 8.34 1.35 5.24
N LEU A 70 9.27 0.91 6.07
CA LEU A 70 8.97 0.11 7.25
C LEU A 70 8.66 0.99 8.48
N LYS A 71 9.15 2.24 8.47
CA LYS A 71 9.06 3.15 9.60
C LYS A 71 7.61 3.32 10.07
N ASP A 72 7.42 3.11 11.36
CA ASP A 72 6.14 3.18 12.07
C ASP A 72 5.04 2.22 11.55
N LYS A 73 5.25 1.48 10.45
CA LYS A 73 4.25 0.53 9.92
C LYS A 73 4.04 -0.64 10.87
N TYR A 74 5.12 -1.20 11.44
CA TYR A 74 5.00 -2.26 12.44
C TYR A 74 4.25 -1.79 13.69
N GLY A 75 4.60 -0.60 14.21
CA GLY A 75 3.91 -0.02 15.37
C GLY A 75 2.43 0.24 15.13
N ARG A 76 2.08 0.79 13.95
CA ARG A 76 0.68 0.96 13.52
C ARG A 76 -0.04 -0.37 13.37
N ALA A 77 0.58 -1.37 12.76
CA ALA A 77 -0.02 -2.71 12.63
C ALA A 77 -0.33 -3.33 14.00
N GLU A 78 0.59 -3.27 14.95
CA GLU A 78 0.37 -3.73 16.33
C GLU A 78 -0.70 -2.92 17.07
N GLN A 79 -0.77 -1.61 16.85
CA GLN A 79 -1.84 -0.79 17.39
C GLN A 79 -3.21 -1.20 16.82
N THR A 80 -3.34 -1.26 15.50
CA THR A 80 -4.56 -1.68 14.81
C THR A 80 -5.02 -3.06 15.28
N ARG A 81 -4.09 -4.01 15.46
CA ARG A 81 -4.41 -5.35 15.96
C ARG A 81 -4.98 -5.31 17.38
N ARG A 82 -4.43 -4.50 18.28
CA ARG A 82 -4.96 -4.32 19.65
C ARG A 82 -6.34 -3.67 19.65
N GLU A 83 -6.54 -2.65 18.84
CA GLU A 83 -7.84 -1.97 18.68
C GLU A 83 -8.90 -2.94 18.15
N LEU A 84 -8.56 -3.74 17.13
CA LEU A 84 -9.46 -4.75 16.57
C LEU A 84 -9.85 -5.81 17.60
N ARG A 85 -8.89 -6.33 18.39
CA ARG A 85 -9.17 -7.26 19.50
C ARG A 85 -10.12 -6.65 20.52
N ALA A 86 -9.92 -5.39 20.91
CA ALA A 86 -10.81 -4.70 21.85
C ALA A 86 -12.24 -4.54 21.29
N ALA A 87 -12.37 -4.19 20.01
CA ALA A 87 -13.65 -4.08 19.33
C ALA A 87 -14.38 -5.43 19.25
N VAL A 88 -13.68 -6.51 18.88
CA VAL A 88 -14.23 -7.87 18.84
C VAL A 88 -14.71 -8.31 20.22
N ARG A 89 -13.91 -8.07 21.27
CA ARG A 89 -14.30 -8.39 22.64
C ARG A 89 -15.57 -7.64 23.07
N LEU A 90 -15.70 -6.35 22.72
CA LEU A 90 -16.90 -5.58 22.98
C LEU A 90 -18.11 -6.11 22.18
N ALA A 91 -17.92 -6.48 20.91
CA ALA A 91 -18.97 -7.08 20.09
C ALA A 91 -19.48 -8.39 20.68
N ARG A 92 -18.56 -9.26 21.13
CA ARG A 92 -18.90 -10.51 21.84
C ARG A 92 -19.65 -10.24 23.14
N PHE A 93 -19.21 -9.27 23.93
CA PHE A 93 -19.90 -8.86 25.17
C PHE A 93 -21.33 -8.36 24.89
N LYS A 94 -21.54 -7.67 23.78
CA LYS A 94 -22.87 -7.21 23.33
C LYS A 94 -23.75 -8.32 22.72
N GLY A 95 -23.27 -9.55 22.65
CA GLY A 95 -24.02 -10.70 22.17
C GLY A 95 -23.94 -10.95 20.66
N LEU A 96 -23.08 -10.23 19.92
CA LEU A 96 -22.90 -10.47 18.48
C LEU A 96 -22.21 -11.82 18.24
N GLY A 97 -22.70 -12.55 17.23
CA GLY A 97 -22.16 -13.85 16.84
C GLY A 97 -20.86 -13.73 16.07
N TRP A 98 -20.08 -14.82 16.03
CA TRP A 98 -18.83 -14.89 15.25
C TRP A 98 -19.07 -14.71 13.75
N ARG A 99 -20.24 -15.12 13.25
CA ARG A 99 -20.65 -14.88 11.87
C ARG A 99 -20.72 -13.40 11.52
N ASP A 100 -21.39 -12.60 12.36
CA ASP A 100 -21.57 -11.16 12.11
C ASP A 100 -20.24 -10.42 12.24
N ILE A 101 -19.43 -10.83 13.23
CA ILE A 101 -18.08 -10.29 13.45
C ILE A 101 -17.18 -10.59 12.26
N GLY A 102 -17.17 -11.83 11.75
CA GLY A 102 -16.39 -12.22 10.58
C GLY A 102 -16.84 -11.47 9.32
N ALA A 103 -18.15 -11.39 9.09
CA ALA A 103 -18.71 -10.64 7.96
C ALA A 103 -18.30 -9.16 7.96
N ALA A 104 -18.25 -8.51 9.13
CA ALA A 104 -17.82 -7.11 9.25
C ALA A 104 -16.34 -6.89 8.90
N MET A 105 -15.50 -7.93 8.98
CA MET A 105 -14.08 -7.88 8.62
C MET A 105 -13.78 -8.52 7.25
N GLY A 106 -14.80 -9.00 6.53
CA GLY A 106 -14.60 -9.71 5.26
C GLY A 106 -13.95 -11.09 5.41
N MET A 107 -14.06 -11.74 6.56
CA MET A 107 -13.49 -13.06 6.83
C MET A 107 -14.57 -14.09 7.19
N ALA A 108 -14.24 -15.39 7.06
CA ALA A 108 -15.16 -16.45 7.42
C ALA A 108 -15.36 -16.53 8.94
N GLU A 109 -16.52 -17.01 9.38
CA GLU A 109 -16.86 -17.19 10.82
C GLU A 109 -15.78 -17.98 11.57
N LYS A 110 -15.29 -19.05 10.95
CA LYS A 110 -14.24 -19.91 11.52
C LYS A 110 -12.91 -19.16 11.70
N GLU A 111 -12.53 -18.35 10.71
CA GLU A 111 -11.29 -17.55 10.74
C GLU A 111 -11.38 -16.48 11.84
N ALA A 112 -12.51 -15.77 11.93
CA ALA A 112 -12.75 -14.79 12.99
C ALA A 112 -12.70 -15.43 14.39
N MET A 113 -13.27 -16.62 14.54
CA MET A 113 -13.22 -17.35 15.80
C MET A 113 -11.79 -17.81 16.11
N GLU A 114 -11.05 -18.37 15.16
CA GLU A 114 -9.67 -18.84 15.38
C GLU A 114 -8.72 -17.69 15.73
N GLU A 115 -8.84 -16.53 15.07
CA GLU A 115 -7.97 -15.38 15.29
C GLU A 115 -8.30 -14.59 16.56
N PHE A 116 -9.59 -14.50 16.95
CA PHE A 116 -10.04 -13.59 18.00
C PHE A 116 -10.82 -14.23 19.16
N SER A 117 -11.09 -15.54 19.12
CA SER A 117 -11.51 -16.20 20.36
C SER A 117 -10.29 -16.22 21.29
N ASP A 118 -10.42 -15.58 22.45
CA ASP A 118 -9.41 -15.65 23.51
C ASP A 118 -9.28 -17.12 23.96
N ARG A 119 -8.57 -17.94 23.20
CA ARG A 119 -8.04 -19.20 23.67
C ARG A 119 -6.82 -18.83 24.51
N PRO A 120 -6.78 -19.17 25.81
CA PRO A 120 -5.51 -19.16 26.49
C PRO A 120 -4.58 -20.09 25.71
N THR A 121 -3.49 -19.54 25.17
CA THR A 121 -2.35 -20.34 24.73
C THR A 121 -1.82 -21.04 25.97
N THR A 122 -2.24 -22.29 26.17
CA THR A 122 -1.58 -23.25 27.07
C THR A 122 -0.15 -23.50 26.63
#